data_AF-A0ABD5CL55-F1
#
_entry.id   AF-A0ABD5CL55-F1
#
_cell.length_a   1.000
_cell.length_b   1.000
_cell.length_c   1.000
_cell.angle_alpha   90.00
_cell.angle_beta   90.00
_cell.angle_gamma   90.00
#
_symmetry.space_group_name_H-M   'P 1'
#
loop_
_entity.id
_entity.type
_entity.pdbx_description
1 polymer ?
#
loop_
_entity_poly.entity_id
_entity_poly.type
_entity_poly.pdbx_seq_one_letter_code
_entity_poly.pdbx_strand_id
1 'polypeptide(L)' 'MEQFFMRRASAVNFLLARRRLCLDKIASATDVDLDQQREVELIERLVLDVRAGRLSTFELKQAKAVAVIVTD' A
#
# COMPACT_ATOMS: atom_id res chain seq x y z
N MET A 1 -10.99 -6.19 11.63
CA MET A 1 -9.87 -6.11 10.66
C MET A 1 -10.30 -6.88 9.44
N GLU A 2 -10.25 -6.28 8.26
CA GLU A 2 -10.63 -6.97 7.02
C GLU A 2 -9.41 -7.65 6.41
N GLN A 3 -9.60 -8.84 5.87
CA GLN A 3 -8.56 -9.61 5.20
C GLN A 3 -8.93 -9.75 3.72
N PHE A 4 -7.99 -9.43 2.85
CA PHE A 4 -8.12 -9.70 1.42
C PHE A 4 -7.10 -10.76 0.99
N PHE A 5 -7.58 -11.72 0.22
CA PHE A 5 -6.73 -12.70 -0.45
C PHE A 5 -6.56 -12.27 -1.90
N MET A 6 -5.32 -12.08 -2.34
CA MET A 6 -5.02 -11.56 -3.67
C MET A 6 -3.89 -12.36 -4.31
N ARG A 7 -3.99 -12.64 -5.61
CA ARG A 7 -2.82 -13.06 -6.39
C ARG A 7 -1.75 -11.97 -6.39
N ARG A 8 -0.48 -12.35 -6.55
CA ARG A 8 0.65 -11.40 -6.49
C ARG A 8 0.45 -10.19 -7.41
N ALA A 9 0.02 -10.41 -8.65
CA ALA A 9 -0.24 -9.32 -9.61
C ALA A 9 -1.34 -8.35 -9.12
N SER A 10 -2.43 -8.89 -8.56
CA SER A 10 -3.53 -8.09 -8.00
C SER A 10 -3.09 -7.32 -6.77
N ALA A 11 -2.28 -7.92 -5.89
CA ALA A 11 -1.72 -7.24 -4.72
C ALA A 11 -0.80 -6.08 -5.11
N VAL A 12 0.04 -6.26 -6.14
CA VAL A 12 0.87 -5.17 -6.69
C VAL A 12 0.01 -4.05 -7.27
N ASN A 13 -1.01 -4.37 -8.07
CA ASN A 13 -1.92 -3.36 -8.62
C ASN A 13 -2.68 -2.59 -7.53
N PHE A 14 -3.11 -3.28 -6.47
CA PHE A 14 -3.73 -2.66 -5.31
C PHE A 14 -2.80 -1.64 -4.63
N LEU A 15 -1.53 -2.01 -4.41
CA LEU A 15 -0.52 -1.11 -3.84
C LEU A 15 -0.24 0.10 -4.75
N LEU A 16 -0.17 -0.09 -6.06
CA LEU A 16 0.03 1.01 -7.02
C LEU A 16 -1.16 2.00 -7.02
N ALA A 17 -2.38 1.49 -7.01
CA ALA A 17 -3.57 2.33 -6.88
C ALA A 17 -3.55 3.11 -5.55
N ARG A 18 -3.13 2.47 -4.46
CA ARG A 18 -3.02 3.12 -3.16
C ARG A 18 -1.95 4.22 -3.14
N ARG A 19 -0.79 3.97 -3.75
CA ARG A 19 0.28 4.98 -3.91
C ARG A 19 -0.25 6.22 -4.61
N ARG A 20 -1.04 6.03 -5.68
CA ARG A 20 -1.63 7.14 -6.42
C ARG A 20 -2.55 7.99 -5.53
N LEU A 21 -3.44 7.33 -4.77
CA LEU A 21 -4.32 8.03 -3.83
C LEU A 21 -3.55 8.83 -2.77
N CYS A 22 -2.46 8.29 -2.23
CA CYS A 22 -1.62 9.01 -1.27
C CYS A 22 -0.95 10.23 -1.90
N LEU A 23 -0.40 10.09 -3.10
CA LEU A 23 0.21 11.20 -3.83
C LEU A 23 -0.81 12.30 -4.18
N ASP A 24 -2.01 11.92 -4.60
CA ASP A 24 -3.08 12.88 -4.90
C ASP A 24 -3.50 13.65 -3.63
N LYS A 25 -3.54 12.99 -2.46
CA LYS A 25 -3.77 13.66 -1.17
C LYS A 25 -2.66 14.67 -0.84
N ILE A 26 -1.40 14.27 -0.96
CA ILE A 26 -0.23 15.15 -0.71
C ILE A 26 -0.30 16.37 -1.64
N ALA A 27 -0.58 16.15 -2.92
CA ALA A 27 -0.68 17.23 -3.90
C ALA A 27 -1.83 18.22 -3.60
N SER A 28 -2.90 17.75 -2.96
CA SER A 28 -4.03 18.60 -2.52
C SER A 28 -3.84 19.26 -1.15
N ALA A 29 -2.84 18.84 -0.37
CA ALA A 29 -2.62 19.34 0.97
C ALA A 29 -2.02 20.76 0.93
N THR A 30 -2.51 21.64 1.80
CA THR A 30 -2.00 23.01 1.94
C THR A 30 -0.71 23.07 2.78
N ASP A 31 -0.49 22.05 3.62
CA ASP A 31 0.71 21.88 4.44
C ASP A 31 1.37 20.53 4.16
N VAL A 32 2.68 20.45 4.43
CA VAL A 32 3.45 19.21 4.28
C VAL A 32 3.08 18.24 5.40
N ASP A 33 2.38 17.16 5.04
CA ASP A 33 2.09 16.04 5.94
C ASP A 33 3.20 14.96 5.80
N LEU A 34 4.12 14.94 6.76
CA LEU A 34 5.23 13.98 6.81
C LEU A 34 4.75 12.53 6.97
N ASP A 35 3.57 12.31 7.58
CA ASP A 35 3.03 10.97 7.75
C ASP A 35 2.52 10.40 6.41
N GLN A 36 1.95 11.27 5.55
CA GLN A 36 1.59 10.88 4.19
C GLN A 36 2.80 10.57 3.33
N GLN A 37 3.90 11.33 3.46
CA GLN A 37 5.15 11.05 2.74
C GLN A 37 5.73 9.69 3.16
N ARG A 38 5.80 9.41 4.46
CA ARG A 38 6.25 8.10 4.98
C ARG A 38 5.37 6.95 4.51
N GLU A 39 4.06 7.18 4.38
CA GLU A 39 3.15 6.16 3.85
C GLU A 39 3.46 5.83 2.39
N VAL A 40 3.74 6.84 1.55
CA VAL A 40 4.14 6.62 0.15
C VAL A 40 5.42 5.79 0.07
N GLU A 41 6.43 6.11 0.87
CA GLU A 41 7.69 5.36 0.93
C GLU A 41 7.46 3.90 1.36
N LEU A 42 6.60 3.68 2.35
CA LEU A 42 6.22 2.34 2.80
C LEU A 42 5.53 1.54 1.68
N ILE A 43 4.59 2.16 0.97
CA ILE A 43 3.90 1.51 -0.16
C ILE A 43 4.88 1.17 -1.28
N GLU A 44 5.82 2.05 -1.62
CA GLU A 44 6.85 1.78 -2.63
C GLU A 44 7.70 0.57 -2.29
N ARG A 45 8.10 0.44 -1.02
CA ARG A 45 8.85 -0.72 -0.54
C ARG A 45 8.01 -2.01 -0.61
N LEU A 46 6.75 -1.95 -0.20
CA LEU A 46 5.83 -3.09 -0.30
C LEU A 46 5.65 -3.56 -1.74
N VAL A 47 5.54 -2.65 -2.71
CA VAL A 47 5.45 -3.01 -4.14
C VAL A 47 6.65 -3.84 -4.56
N LEU A 48 7.86 -3.42 -4.19
CA LEU A 48 9.09 -4.14 -4.55
C LEU A 48 9.16 -5.52 -3.88
N ASP A 49 8.82 -5.60 -2.59
CA ASP A 49 8.89 -6.85 -1.83
C ASP A 49 7.84 -7.87 -2.26
N VAL A 50 6.60 -7.44 -2.50
CA VAL A 50 5.53 -8.31 -3.02
C VAL A 50 5.83 -8.76 -4.44
N ARG A 51 6.28 -7.86 -5.32
CA ARG A 51 6.63 -8.19 -6.70
C ARG A 51 7.77 -9.21 -6.78
N ALA A 52 8.76 -9.08 -5.91
CA ALA A 52 9.88 -10.01 -5.81
C ALA A 52 9.51 -11.33 -5.09
N GLY A 53 8.28 -11.49 -4.59
CA GLY A 53 7.86 -12.66 -3.83
C GLY A 53 8.51 -12.77 -2.44
N ARG A 54 9.14 -11.70 -1.94
CA ARG A 54 9.77 -11.65 -0.60
C ARG A 54 8.76 -11.47 0.52
N LEU A 55 7.57 -10.94 0.19
CA LEU A 55 6.53 -10.66 1.15
C LEU A 55 5.19 -11.19 0.66
N SER A 56 4.57 -12.05 1.47
CA SER A 56 3.27 -12.66 1.18
C SER A 56 2.15 -12.14 2.06
N THR A 57 2.43 -11.31 3.06
CA THR A 57 1.41 -10.72 3.94
C THR A 57 1.84 -9.31 4.33
N PHE A 58 0.92 -8.36 4.27
CA PHE A 58 1.17 -6.98 4.72
C PHE A 58 -0.10 -6.30 5.22
N GLU A 59 0.07 -5.25 6.02
CA GLU A 59 -1.03 -4.46 6.59
C GLU A 59 -0.94 -3.00 6.17
N LEU A 60 -2.10 -2.40 5.90
CA LEU A 60 -2.24 -0.96 5.67
C LEU A 60 -3.19 -0.38 6.71
N LYS A 61 -2.75 0.66 7.43
CA LYS A 61 -3.44 1.18 8.63
C LYS A 61 -4.42 2.31 8.37
N GLN A 62 -4.48 2.88 7.17
CA GLN A 62 -5.29 4.08 6.94
C GLN A 62 -6.80 3.76 6.79
N ALA A 63 -7.61 4.50 7.55
CA ALA A 63 -9.09 4.47 7.66
C ALA A 63 -9.69 3.16 8.17
N LYS A 64 -9.18 2.01 7.73
CA LYS A 64 -9.54 0.68 8.24
C LYS A 64 -8.32 -0.22 8.07
N ALA A 65 -7.88 -0.85 9.16
CA ALA A 65 -6.77 -1.79 9.09
C ALA A 65 -7.16 -2.96 8.19
N VAL A 66 -6.48 -3.05 7.04
CA VAL A 66 -6.65 -4.09 6.04
C VAL A 66 -5.38 -4.93 6.01
N ALA A 67 -5.53 -6.23 6.22
CA ALA A 67 -4.48 -7.21 5.99
C ALA A 67 -4.65 -7.79 4.58
N VAL A 68 -3.60 -7.76 3.77
CA VAL A 68 -3.57 -8.41 2.46
C VAL A 68 -2.69 -9.64 2.55
N ILE A 69 -3.27 -10.78 2.22
CA ILE A 69 -2.58 -12.07 2.12
C ILE A 69 -2.44 -12.38 0.63
N VAL A 70 -1.19 -12.49 0.19
CA VAL A 70 -0.84 -12.83 -1.18
C VAL A 70 -0.91 -14.34 -1.35
N THR A 71 -1.89 -14.78 -2.12
CA THR A 71 -2.14 -16.18 -2.45
C THR A 71 -1.73 -16.38 -3.90
N ASP A 72 -0.52 -16.88 -4.12
CA ASP A 72 -0.03 -17.27 -5.45
C ASP A 72 -0.18 -18.79 -5.64
#